data_AF-A0A2E9SXE9-F1
#
_entry.id   AF-A0A2E9SXE9-F1
#
_cell.length_a   1.000
_cell.length_b   1.000
_cell.length_c   1.000
_cell.angle_alpha   90.00
_cell.angle_beta   90.00
_cell.angle_gamma   90.00
#
_symmetry.space_group_name_H-M   'P 1'
#
loop_
_entity.id
_entity.type
_entity.pdbx_description
1 polymer ?
#
loop_
_entity_poly.entity_id
_entity_poly.type
_entity_poly.pdbx_seq_one_letter_code
_entity_poly.pdbx_strand_id
1 'polypeptide(L)' 'MTAPKIIALAGSLRKDSFNQKLINEAARFALESGAEVEVIKLSDLDLPLFDEDIEAQGTPAG' A
#
# COMPACT_ATOMS: atom_id res chain seq x y z
N MET A 1 -8.77 7.47 -27.00
CA MET A 1 -7.68 7.79 -26.06
C MET A 1 -7.36 6.50 -25.30
N THR A 2 -6.10 6.21 -25.01
CA THR A 2 -5.72 5.06 -24.19
C THR A 2 -5.98 5.36 -22.70
N ALA A 3 -6.45 4.36 -21.95
CA ALA A 3 -6.67 4.49 -20.51
C ALA A 3 -5.33 4.79 -19.80
N PRO A 4 -5.28 5.76 -18.87
CA PRO A 4 -4.11 5.97 -18.03
C PRO A 4 -3.82 4.72 -17.19
N LYS A 5 -2.55 4.34 -17.06
CA LYS A 5 -2.11 3.26 -16.17
C LYS A 5 -1.49 3.85 -14.92
N ILE A 6 -2.00 3.47 -13.76
CA ILE A 6 -1.63 4.05 -12.47
C ILE A 6 -1.19 2.94 -11.53
N ILE A 7 -0.02 3.12 -10.90
CA ILE A 7 0.37 2.34 -9.73
C ILE A 7 0.07 3.17 -8.49
N ALA A 8 -0.75 2.63 -7.60
CA ALA A 8 -1.17 3.24 -6.35
C ALA A 8 -0.41 2.59 -5.19
N LEU A 9 0.42 3.37 -4.49
CA LEU A 9 1.26 2.92 -3.38
C LEU A 9 1.02 3.80 -2.15
N ALA A 10 0.95 3.20 -0.97
CA ALA A 10 1.01 3.90 0.30
C ALA A 10 2.38 3.70 0.95
N GLY A 11 3.01 4.79 1.40
CA GLY A 11 4.29 4.75 2.12
C GLY A 11 4.14 4.31 3.58
N SER A 12 3.57 3.14 3.82
CA SER A 12 3.29 2.64 5.17
C SER A 12 3.15 1.12 5.14
N LEU A 13 3.81 0.43 6.07
CA LEU A 13 3.77 -1.04 6.19
C LEU A 13 2.76 -1.54 7.23
N ARG A 14 2.42 -0.69 8.21
CA ARG A 14 1.49 -1.05 9.28
C ARG A 14 0.10 -1.43 8.78
N LYS A 15 -0.54 -2.39 9.46
CA LYS A 15 -1.85 -2.96 9.12
C LYS A 15 -2.99 -1.95 9.06
N ASP A 16 -3.02 -0.97 9.96
CA ASP A 16 -4.11 0.01 10.10
C ASP A 16 -3.82 1.39 9.50
N SER A 17 -3.00 1.43 8.44
CA SER A 17 -2.58 2.68 7.82
C SER A 17 -3.73 3.49 7.21
N PHE A 18 -3.91 4.73 7.67
CA PHE A 18 -4.78 5.71 7.01
C PHE A 18 -4.35 6.00 5.57
N ASN A 19 -3.04 5.94 5.27
CA ASN A 19 -2.53 6.12 3.91
C ASN A 19 -3.00 4.98 3.00
N GLN A 20 -3.05 3.75 3.53
CA GLN A 20 -3.58 2.62 2.78
C GLN A 20 -5.08 2.76 2.53
N LYS A 21 -5.85 3.21 3.52
CA LYS A 21 -7.29 3.46 3.37
C LYS A 21 -7.54 4.56 2.33
N LEU A 22 -6.77 5.64 2.36
CA LEU A 22 -6.87 6.76 1.42
C LEU A 22 -6.50 6.33 -0.01
N ILE A 23 -5.40 5.60 -0.20
CA ILE A 23 -4.96 5.22 -1.55
C ILE A 23 -5.93 4.23 -2.20
N ASN A 24 -6.53 3.32 -1.43
CA ASN A 24 -7.58 2.43 -1.93
C ASN A 24 -8.76 3.22 -2.50
N GLU A 25 -9.11 4.32 -1.83
CA GLU A 25 -10.24 5.15 -2.23
C GLU A 25 -9.93 6.02 -3.44
N ALA A 26 -8.72 6.57 -3.52
CA ALA A 26 -8.22 7.23 -4.72
C ALA A 26 -8.16 6.26 -5.92
N ALA A 27 -7.70 5.03 -5.70
CA ALA A 27 -7.66 3.98 -6.71
C ALA A 27 -9.06 3.61 -7.22
N ARG A 28 -10.04 3.50 -6.32
CA ARG A 28 -11.45 3.29 -6.72
C ARG A 28 -11.94 4.40 -7.64
N PHE A 29 -11.76 5.66 -7.26
CA PHE A 29 -12.19 6.79 -8.09
C PHE A 29 -11.49 6.84 -9.45
N ALA A 30 -10.20 6.48 -9.50
CA ALA A 30 -9.46 6.40 -10.75
C ALA A 30 -9.98 5.28 -11.66
N LEU A 31 -10.29 4.09 -11.12
CA LEU A 31 -10.94 3.00 -11.86
C LEU A 31 -12.31 3.44 -12.40
N GLU A 32 -13.14 4.09 -11.58
CA GLU A 32 -14.44 4.64 -11.98
C GLU A 32 -14.32 5.71 -13.08
N SER A 33 -13.19 6.41 -13.13
CA SER A 33 -12.88 7.42 -14.14
C SER A 33 -12.29 6.83 -15.44
N GLY A 34 -12.16 5.50 -15.53
CA GLY A 34 -11.66 4.79 -16.72
C GLY A 34 -10.15 4.63 -16.79
N ALA A 35 -9.44 4.79 -15.66
CA ALA A 35 -8.02 4.40 -15.56
C ALA A 35 -7.89 2.90 -15.29
N GLU A 36 -6.73 2.36 -15.65
CA GLU A 36 -6.26 1.05 -15.19
C GLU A 36 -5.41 1.28 -13.94
N VAL A 37 -5.78 0.69 -12.81
CA VAL A 37 -5.11 0.94 -11.53
C VAL A 37 -4.67 -0.37 -10.90
N GLU A 38 -3.41 -0.42 -10.48
CA GLU A 38 -2.87 -1.49 -9.64
C GLU A 38 -2.50 -0.91 -8.28
N VAL A 39 -3.09 -1.45 -7.23
CA VAL A 39 -2.78 -1.04 -5.85
C VAL A 39 -1.75 -2.02 -5.30
N ILE A 40 -0.58 -1.50 -4.93
CA ILE A 40 0.49 -2.28 -4.32
C ILE A 40 0.60 -1.90 -2.85
N LYS A 41 0.45 -2.89 -1.97
CA LYS A 41 0.80 -2.75 -0.56
C LYS A 41 2.28 -3.04 -0.38
N LEU A 42 3.01 -2.10 0.18
CA LEU A 42 4.43 -2.29 0.44
C LEU A 42 4.69 -3.43 1.44
N SER A 43 3.76 -3.72 2.34
CA SER A 43 3.87 -4.85 3.29
C SER A 43 3.66 -6.23 2.66
N ASP A 44 3.12 -6.29 1.44
CA ASP A 44 3.05 -7.55 0.67
C ASP A 44 4.36 -7.81 -0.09
N LEU A 45 5.26 -6.82 -0.14
CA LEU A 45 6.57 -6.94 -0.76
C LEU A 45 7.62 -7.27 0.30
N ASP A 46 8.44 -8.28 0.04
CA ASP A 46 9.59 -8.63 0.89
C ASP A 46 10.73 -7.62 0.70
N LEU A 47 10.52 -6.41 1.23
CA LEU A 47 11.46 -5.30 1.15
C LEU A 47 12.13 -5.08 2.51
N PRO A 48 13.42 -4.68 2.55
CA PRO A 48 14.14 -4.37 3.78
C PRO A 48 13.76 -2.97 4.30
N LEU A 49 12.46 -2.75 4.52
CA LEU A 49 11.90 -1.51 5.03
C LEU A 49 11.52 -1.68 6.50
N PHE A 50 11.58 -0.58 7.25
CA PHE A 50 11.18 -0.55 8.65
C PHE A 50 9.66 -0.75 8.80
N ASP A 51 9.26 -1.72 9.62
CA ASP A 51 7.86 -2.05 9.91
C ASP A 51 7.57 -1.96 11.42
N GLU A 52 6.77 -0.96 11.82
CA GLU A 52 6.34 -0.74 13.20
C GLU A 52 5.61 -1.94 13.81
N ASP A 53 4.87 -2.71 12.99
CA ASP A 53 4.15 -3.89 13.47
C ASP A 53 5.11 -5.06 13.76
N ILE A 54 6.27 -5.11 13.10
CA ILE A 54 7.33 -6.09 13.40
C ILE A 54 8.07 -5.67 14.67
N GLU A 55 8.44 -4.40 14.80
CA GLU A 55 9.11 -3.90 16.00
C GLU A 55 8.27 -4.11 17.27
N ALA A 56 6.95 -3.96 17.16
CA ALA A 56 6.02 -4.21 18.27
C ALA A 56 5.99 -5.69 18.73
N GLN A 57 6.43 -6.64 17.91
CA GLN A 57 6.54 -8.06 18.29
C GLN A 57 7.73 -8.33 19.21
N GLY A 58 8.65 -7.36 19.33
CA GLY A 58 9.83 -7.47 20.17
C GLY A 58 10.95 -8.32 19.56
N THR A 59 12.04 -8.44 20.30
CA THR A 59 13.21 -9.22 19.87
C THR A 59 12.98 -10.72 20.08
N PRO A 60 13.26 -11.59 19.08
CA PRO A 60 13.20 -13.03 19.27
C PRO A 60 14.10 -13.50 20.41
N ALA A 61 13.70 -14.57 21.10
CA ALA A 61 14.56 -15.24 22.07
C ALA A 61 15.79 -15.84 21.34
N GLY A 62 16.98 -15.50 21.82
CA GLY A 62 18.25 -16.01 21.29
C GLY A 62 18.55 -17.45 21.67
#